data_AF-A0A7V1M522-F1
#
_entry.id   AF-A0A7V1M522-F1
#
_cell.length_a   1.000
_cell.length_b   1.000
_cell.length_c   1.000
_cell.angle_alpha   90.00
_cell.angle_beta   90.00
_cell.angle_gamma   90.00
#
_symmetry.space_group_name_H-M   'P 1'
#
loop_
_entity.id
_entity.type
_entity.pdbx_description
1 polymer ?
#
loop_
_entity_poly.entity_id
_entity_poly.type
_entity_poly.pdbx_seq_one_letter_code
_entity_poly.pdbx_strand_id
1 'polypeptide(L)'
;MRFITFLLAVAACVGVVYNYQQLRELRQQVEQIQVKLASQQKGTEPAGIAEAKQHLQRALQLMSAGKLDEAKRELEQGGKALAEVANRNGDTQHTLQQLQQMMESARKELARFWSGKQEKTP
;
A
#
# COMPACT_ATOMS: atom_id res chain seq x y z
N MET A 1 -8.85 -37.59 -18.85
CA MET A 1 -9.41 -36.60 -17.89
C MET A 1 -8.44 -36.11 -16.79
N ARG A 2 -7.32 -36.80 -16.48
CA ARG A 2 -6.37 -36.36 -15.43
C ARG A 2 -5.49 -35.13 -15.76
N PHE A 3 -5.26 -34.84 -17.05
CA PHE A 3 -4.43 -33.73 -17.50
C PHE A 3 -5.06 -32.34 -17.29
N ILE A 4 -6.39 -32.23 -17.39
CA ILE A 4 -7.12 -30.96 -17.24
C ILE A 4 -7.08 -30.49 -15.77
N THR A 5 -7.20 -31.43 -14.82
CA THR A 5 -7.04 -31.17 -13.39
C THR A 5 -5.63 -30.72 -13.00
N PHE A 6 -4.59 -31.26 -13.65
CA PHE A 6 -3.20 -30.84 -13.40
C PHE A 6 -2.94 -29.42 -13.94
N LEU A 7 -3.45 -29.09 -15.13
CA LEU A 7 -3.34 -27.75 -15.70
C LEU A 7 -4.09 -26.68 -14.88
N LEU A 8 -5.27 -27.01 -14.35
CA LEU A 8 -6.00 -26.14 -13.42
C LEU A 8 -5.24 -25.93 -12.10
N ALA A 9 -4.62 -26.97 -11.55
CA ALA A 9 -3.81 -26.87 -10.34
C ALA A 9 -2.55 -26.01 -10.55
N VAL A 10 -1.86 -26.16 -11.68
CA VAL A 10 -0.69 -25.34 -12.03
C VAL A 10 -1.11 -23.89 -12.30
N ALA A 11 -2.22 -23.65 -12.99
CA ALA A 11 -2.75 -22.30 -13.20
C ALA A 11 -3.18 -21.63 -11.88
N ALA A 12 -3.74 -22.40 -10.93
CA ALA A 12 -4.06 -21.91 -9.59
C ALA A 12 -2.78 -21.59 -8.79
N CYS A 13 -1.75 -22.43 -8.86
CA CYS A 13 -0.46 -22.18 -8.20
C CYS A 13 0.25 -20.96 -8.79
N VAL A 14 0.25 -20.78 -10.11
CA VAL A 14 0.82 -19.60 -10.77
C VAL A 14 0.02 -18.34 -10.40
N GLY A 15 -1.32 -18.42 -10.39
CA GLY A 15 -2.18 -17.33 -9.95
C GLY A 15 -1.94 -16.93 -8.49
N VAL A 16 -1.76 -17.90 -7.59
CA VAL A 16 -1.48 -17.66 -6.16
C VAL A 16 -0.07 -17.12 -5.94
N VAL A 17 0.95 -17.63 -6.65
CA VAL A 17 2.33 -17.14 -6.55
C VAL A 17 2.45 -15.72 -7.11
N TYR A 18 1.83 -15.44 -8.25
CA TYR A 18 1.82 -14.10 -8.84
C TYR A 18 1.09 -13.10 -7.93
N ASN A 19 0.00 -13.54 -7.30
CA ASN A 19 -0.76 -12.79 -6.32
C ASN A 19 0.06 -12.53 -5.03
N TYR A 20 0.82 -13.51 -4.56
CA TYR A 20 1.70 -13.36 -3.41
C TYR A 20 2.85 -12.40 -3.68
N GLN A 21 3.39 -12.43 -4.90
CA GLN A 21 4.50 -11.59 -5.31
C GLN A 21 4.09 -10.12 -5.44
N GLN A 22 2.94 -9.82 -6.07
CA GLN A 22 2.40 -8.45 -6.12
C GLN A 22 2.09 -7.89 -4.73
N LEU A 23 1.51 -8.69 -3.84
CA LEU A 23 1.24 -8.23 -2.47
C LEU A 23 2.54 -7.93 -1.71
N ARG A 24 3.60 -8.69 -1.99
CA ARG A 24 4.92 -8.49 -1.40
C ARG A 24 5.60 -7.23 -1.94
N GLU A 25 5.53 -6.98 -3.23
CA GLU A 25 6.02 -5.74 -3.85
C GLU A 25 5.27 -4.52 -3.31
N LEU A 26 3.95 -4.63 -3.15
CA LEU A 26 3.13 -3.58 -2.57
C LEU A 26 3.50 -3.31 -1.10
N ARG A 27 3.75 -4.35 -0.30
CA ARG A 27 4.27 -4.16 1.06
C ARG A 27 5.62 -3.47 1.05
N GLN A 28 6.53 -3.88 0.18
CA GLN A 28 7.85 -3.25 0.09
C GLN A 28 7.76 -1.78 -0.31
N GLN A 29 6.84 -1.41 -1.21
CA GLN A 29 6.57 0.00 -1.50
C GLN A 29 6.10 0.74 -0.26
N VAL A 30 5.14 0.21 0.49
CA VAL A 30 4.62 0.85 1.71
C VAL A 30 5.69 0.94 2.81
N GLU A 31 6.54 -0.07 2.94
CA GLU A 31 7.70 -0.03 3.84
C GLU A 31 8.71 1.05 3.40
N GLN A 32 9.00 1.17 2.10
CA GLN A 32 9.86 2.24 1.59
C GLN A 32 9.27 3.63 1.85
N ILE A 33 7.95 3.80 1.71
CA ILE A 33 7.25 5.05 2.06
C ILE A 33 7.45 5.33 3.55
N GLN A 34 7.31 4.32 4.41
CA GLN A 34 7.48 4.46 5.85
C GLN A 34 8.92 4.82 6.24
N VAL A 35 9.91 4.21 5.60
CA VAL A 35 11.34 4.51 5.79
C VAL A 35 11.66 5.93 5.31
N LYS A 36 11.12 6.35 4.15
CA LYS A 36 11.27 7.72 3.66
C LYS A 36 10.56 8.75 4.55
N LEU A 37 9.41 8.40 5.15
CA LEU A 37 8.76 9.23 6.18
C LEU A 37 9.66 9.37 7.40
N ALA A 38 10.22 8.26 7.87
CA ALA A 38 11.11 8.24 9.02
C ALA A 38 12.41 9.02 8.78
N SER A 39 12.96 9.00 7.55
CA SER A 39 14.16 9.78 7.22
C SER A 39 13.89 11.28 7.07
N GLN A 40 12.64 11.70 6.87
CA GLN A 40 12.22 13.10 6.96
C GLN A 40 12.08 13.60 8.40
N GLN A 41 12.33 12.77 9.44
CA GLN A 41 12.36 13.18 10.86
C GLN A 41 13.53 14.11 11.23
N LYS A 42 14.13 14.85 10.29
CA LYS A 42 15.14 15.86 10.59
C LYS A 42 14.45 17.14 11.09
N GLY A 43 13.93 17.13 12.33
CA GLY A 43 13.37 18.31 12.99
C GLY A 43 12.19 18.04 13.93
N THR A 44 11.50 19.10 14.35
CA THR A 44 10.27 19.04 15.16
C THR A 44 9.18 18.32 14.37
N GLU A 45 8.79 17.13 14.81
CA GLU A 45 7.86 16.25 14.11
C GLU A 45 6.50 16.96 13.94
N PRO A 46 6.09 17.32 12.71
CA PRO A 46 4.74 17.82 12.50
C PRO A 46 3.79 16.65 12.75
N ALA A 47 2.78 16.85 13.60
CA ALA A 47 1.84 15.80 14.04
C ALA A 47 1.31 14.93 12.87
N GLY A 48 1.06 15.53 11.71
CA GLY A 48 0.58 14.79 10.53
C GLY A 48 1.58 13.79 9.91
N ILE A 49 2.90 13.93 10.11
CA ILE A 49 3.87 12.89 9.68
C ILE A 49 3.79 11.68 10.60
N ALA A 50 3.63 11.91 11.90
CA ALA A 50 3.46 10.84 12.90
C ALA A 50 2.16 10.05 12.65
N GLU A 51 1.06 10.78 12.41
CA GLU A 51 -0.24 10.21 12.05
C GLU A 51 -0.15 9.40 10.76
N ALA A 52 0.49 9.95 9.71
CA ALA A 52 0.65 9.23 8.46
C ALA A 52 1.47 7.94 8.60
N LYS A 53 2.50 7.94 9.44
CA LYS A 53 3.29 6.74 9.75
C LYS A 53 2.44 5.67 10.43
N GLN A 54 1.62 6.07 11.42
CA GLN A 54 0.71 5.14 12.10
C GLN A 54 -0.31 4.53 11.13
N HIS A 55 -0.89 5.35 10.25
CA HIS A 55 -1.81 4.90 9.22
C HIS A 55 -1.15 3.93 8.22
N LEU A 56 0.08 4.23 7.77
CA LEU A 56 0.85 3.33 6.89
C LEU A 56 1.16 1.99 7.58
N GLN A 57 1.50 2.02 8.86
CA GLN A 57 1.76 0.81 9.64
C GLN A 57 0.50 -0.03 9.83
N ARG A 58 -0.65 0.59 10.11
CA ARG A 58 -1.95 -0.10 10.16
C ARG A 58 -2.32 -0.67 8.81
N ALA A 59 -2.11 0.06 7.72
CA ALA A 59 -2.37 -0.44 6.37
C ALA A 59 -1.57 -1.71 6.07
N LEU A 60 -0.28 -1.78 6.44
CA LEU A 60 0.54 -2.98 6.31
C LEU A 60 -0.01 -4.16 7.12
N GLN A 61 -0.43 -3.92 8.37
CA GLN A 61 -1.03 -4.95 9.22
C GLN A 61 -2.35 -5.46 8.63
N LEU A 62 -3.20 -4.56 8.13
CA LEU A 62 -4.47 -4.90 7.51
C LEU A 62 -4.28 -5.64 6.18
N MET A 63 -3.28 -5.27 5.37
CA MET A 63 -2.89 -6.04 4.20
C MET A 63 -2.42 -7.45 4.56
N SER A 64 -1.71 -7.59 5.68
CA SER A 64 -1.29 -8.89 6.23
C SER A 64 -2.47 -9.74 6.69
N ALA A 65 -3.48 -9.10 7.26
CA ALA A 65 -4.70 -9.74 7.73
C ALA A 65 -5.71 -10.02 6.58
N GLY A 66 -5.40 -9.65 5.34
CA GLY A 66 -6.32 -9.77 4.20
C GLY A 66 -7.46 -8.74 4.18
N LYS A 67 -7.43 -7.76 5.10
CA LYS A 67 -8.41 -6.67 5.24
C LYS A 67 -8.06 -5.49 4.33
N LEU A 68 -8.10 -5.71 3.02
CA LEU A 68 -7.61 -4.73 2.04
C LEU A 68 -8.47 -3.47 1.93
N ASP A 69 -9.79 -3.57 2.16
CA ASP A 69 -10.68 -2.41 2.21
C ASP A 69 -10.32 -1.45 3.36
N GLU A 70 -10.03 -2.00 4.55
CA GLU A 70 -9.56 -1.23 5.70
C GLU A 70 -8.15 -0.67 5.42
N ALA A 71 -7.25 -1.49 4.85
CA ALA A 71 -5.91 -1.04 4.49
C ALA A 71 -5.91 0.15 3.52
N LYS A 72 -6.83 0.15 2.54
CA LYS A 72 -7.02 1.25 1.60
C LYS A 72 -7.48 2.53 2.30
N ARG A 73 -8.37 2.41 3.30
CA ARG A 73 -8.83 3.56 4.10
C ARG A 73 -7.68 4.15 4.92
N GLU A 74 -6.88 3.31 5.56
CA GLU A 74 -5.70 3.75 6.31
C GLU A 74 -4.67 4.43 5.38
N LEU A 75 -4.38 3.87 4.20
CA LEU A 75 -3.51 4.55 3.21
C LEU A 75 -4.07 5.91 2.78
N GLU A 76 -5.39 6.04 2.62
CA GLU A 76 -6.01 7.32 2.29
C GLU A 76 -5.89 8.35 3.43
N GLN A 77 -6.08 7.90 4.67
CA GLN A 77 -5.91 8.75 5.85
C GLN A 77 -4.45 9.21 6.01
N GLY A 78 -3.49 8.30 5.81
CA GLY A 78 -2.06 8.67 5.80
C GLY A 78 -1.70 9.65 4.68
N GLY A 79 -2.31 9.49 3.50
CA GLY A 79 -2.20 10.44 2.39
C GLY A 79 -2.72 11.84 2.73
N LYS A 80 -3.88 11.93 3.38
CA LYS A 80 -4.47 13.21 3.81
C LYS A 80 -3.60 13.89 4.86
N ALA A 81 -3.13 13.14 5.86
CA ALA A 81 -2.24 13.67 6.89
C ALA A 81 -0.92 14.22 6.30
N LEU A 82 -0.33 13.53 5.31
CA LEU A 82 0.86 14.02 4.60
C LEU A 82 0.59 15.24 3.73
N ALA A 83 -0.55 15.29 3.04
CA ALA A 83 -0.96 16.46 2.27
C ALA A 83 -1.18 17.68 3.18
N GLU A 84 -1.74 17.49 4.37
CA GLU A 84 -1.94 18.55 5.35
C GLU A 84 -0.60 19.12 5.87
N VAL A 85 0.39 18.25 6.10
CA VAL A 85 1.75 18.69 6.44
C VAL A 85 2.44 19.37 5.27
N ALA A 86 2.28 18.87 4.04
CA ALA A 86 2.87 19.47 2.85
C ALA A 86 2.34 20.88 2.60
N ASN A 87 1.07 21.12 2.92
CA ASN A 87 0.46 22.45 2.81
C ASN A 87 0.92 23.41 3.92
N ARG A 88 1.28 22.90 5.10
CA ARG A 88 1.76 23.71 6.23
C ARG A 88 3.26 23.98 6.19
N ASN A 89 4.06 23.03 5.69
CA ASN A 89 5.52 23.10 5.66
C ASN A 89 6.03 23.09 4.21
N GLY A 90 6.23 24.28 3.64
CA GLY A 90 6.71 24.48 2.26
C GLY A 90 8.06 23.81 1.95
N ASP A 91 8.98 23.75 2.91
CA ASP A 91 10.33 23.17 2.72
C ASP A 91 10.29 21.65 2.45
N THR A 92 9.30 20.95 3.01
CA THR A 92 9.13 19.50 2.88
C THR A 92 8.20 19.10 1.73
N GLN A 93 7.68 20.05 0.95
CA GLN A 93 6.69 19.77 -0.11
C GLN A 93 7.18 18.71 -1.10
N HIS A 94 8.41 18.81 -1.58
CA HIS A 94 8.89 17.90 -2.62
C HIS A 94 8.94 16.45 -2.14
N THR A 95 9.43 16.20 -0.92
CA THR A 95 9.46 14.84 -0.37
C THR A 95 8.07 14.33 -0.02
N LEU A 96 7.23 15.18 0.57
CA LEU A 96 5.86 14.80 0.93
C LEU A 96 5.00 14.54 -0.30
N GLN A 97 5.19 15.29 -1.38
CA GLN A 97 4.53 15.08 -2.66
C GLN A 97 5.01 13.79 -3.32
N GLN A 98 6.30 13.46 -3.25
CA GLN A 98 6.81 12.16 -3.70
C GLN A 98 6.21 11.01 -2.87
N LEU A 99 6.11 11.17 -1.55
CA LEU A 99 5.47 10.20 -0.65
C LEU A 99 3.97 10.03 -0.98
N GLN A 100 3.28 11.13 -1.26
CA GLN A 100 1.88 11.14 -1.67
C GLN A 100 1.68 10.39 -2.99
N GLN A 101 2.53 10.62 -3.98
CA GLN A 101 2.49 9.89 -5.25
C GLN A 101 2.74 8.38 -5.07
N MET A 102 3.71 8.00 -4.23
CA MET A 102 3.98 6.59 -3.95
C MET A 102 2.79 5.93 -3.22
N MET A 103 2.17 6.60 -2.25
CA MET A 103 0.97 6.06 -1.59
C MET A 103 -0.21 5.93 -2.55
N GLU A 104 -0.38 6.87 -3.46
CA GLU A 104 -1.44 6.81 -4.45
C GLU A 104 -1.20 5.69 -5.47
N SER A 105 0.06 5.44 -5.85
CA SER A 105 0.46 4.27 -6.65
C SER A 105 0.14 2.99 -5.90
N ALA A 106 0.61 2.86 -4.65
CA ALA A 106 0.34 1.70 -3.81
C ALA A 106 -1.16 1.46 -3.64
N ARG A 107 -1.95 2.51 -3.45
CA ARG A 107 -3.42 2.42 -3.40
C ARG A 107 -4.02 1.92 -4.71
N LYS A 108 -3.59 2.45 -5.85
CA LYS A 108 -4.07 2.04 -7.18
C LYS A 108 -3.70 0.58 -7.46
N GLU A 109 -2.50 0.17 -7.12
CA GLU A 109 -2.04 -1.22 -7.24
C GLU A 109 -2.82 -2.16 -6.31
N LEU A 110 -3.04 -1.76 -5.06
CA LEU A 110 -3.92 -2.47 -4.12
C LEU A 110 -5.34 -2.63 -4.67
N ALA A 111 -5.89 -1.57 -5.27
CA ALA A 111 -7.22 -1.59 -5.86
C ALA A 111 -7.29 -2.50 -7.09
N ARG A 112 -6.29 -2.49 -7.98
CA ARG A 112 -6.20 -3.42 -9.13
C ARG A 112 -6.10 -4.87 -8.67
N PHE A 113 -5.28 -5.12 -7.66
CA PHE A 113 -5.13 -6.45 -7.07
C PHE A 113 -6.46 -6.99 -6.50
N TRP A 114 -7.27 -6.12 -5.88
CA TRP A 114 -8.59 -6.50 -5.36
C TRP A 114 -9.66 -6.59 -6.46
N SER A 115 -9.67 -5.67 -7.42
CA SER A 115 -10.61 -5.69 -8.55
C SER A 115 -10.41 -6.95 -9.40
N GLY A 116 -9.16 -7.38 -9.61
CA GLY A 116 -8.84 -8.65 -10.29
C GLY A 116 -9.28 -9.91 -9.53
N LYS A 117 -9.60 -9.82 -8.23
CA LYS A 117 -10.28 -10.90 -7.49
C LYS A 117 -11.79 -10.90 -7.69
N GLN A 118 -12.44 -9.76 -7.92
CA GLN A 118 -13.89 -9.69 -8.09
C GLN A 118 -14.39 -10.21 -9.45
N GLU A 119 -13.57 -10.13 -10.50
CA GLU A 119 -13.89 -10.73 -11.82
C GLU A 119 -13.86 -12.27 -11.84
N LYS A 120 -13.47 -12.93 -10.74
CA LYS A 120 -13.48 -14.39 -10.59
C LYS A 120 -14.40 -14.85 -9.46
N THR A 121 -15.51 -14.15 -9.25
CA THR A 121 -16.64 -14.70 -8.50
C THR A 121 -17.70 -15.10 -9.53
N PRO A 122 -17.99 -16.40 -9.72
CA PRO A 122 -19.02 -16.88 -10.65
C PRO A 122 -20.44 -16.46 -10.25
#